data_AF-F0T5V7-F1
#
_entry.id   AF-F0T5V7-F1
#
_cell.length_a   1.000
_cell.length_b   1.000
_cell.length_c   1.000
_cell.angle_alpha   90.00
_cell.angle_beta   90.00
_cell.angle_gamma   90.00
#
_symmetry.space_group_name_H-M   'P 1'
#
loop_
_entity.id
_entity.type
_entity.pdbx_description
1 polymer ?
#
loop_
_entity_poly.entity_id
_entity_poly.type
_entity_poly.pdbx_seq_one_letter_code
_entity_poly.pdbx_strand_id
1 'polypeptide(L)'
;MIKTEFKNQILKLKNDITKIEAIMEDVSTNGSHNIQDCDEKYKKIHFSINKKIHNFEKQGLKLLHLNSHQSLKDFYSYWKINLPTYQSRREYIRSLYNPMEQKINKILIEIDDDDYGTIDLKELEIDNDKGKFELKKDELEIDEKLCFVLMPFDEKFNSIYNTIKEIVEDDEFALNCKRADEIFTIGVIIEDIWNYIQKARILVAELTEKNPNVFYELGLAHAMNKEVILITQNVDDIPFDLGHHRYIVYENSIDGAEKLKEALKNTLREQLKE
;
A
#
# COMPACT_ATOMS: atom_id res chain seq x y z
N MET A 1 -21.04 31.89 12.90
CA MET A 1 -20.50 31.26 14.13
C MET A 1 -20.04 29.81 13.86
N ILE A 2 -20.90 28.96 13.28
CA ILE A 2 -20.59 27.54 12.97
C ILE A 2 -19.39 27.37 12.02
N LYS A 3 -19.30 28.19 10.97
CA LYS A 3 -18.21 28.12 9.97
C LYS A 3 -16.81 28.43 10.55
N THR A 4 -16.70 29.46 11.39
CA THR A 4 -15.44 29.82 12.07
C THR A 4 -14.99 28.74 13.05
N GLU A 5 -15.93 28.12 13.76
CA GLU A 5 -15.64 27.03 14.68
C GLU A 5 -15.18 25.76 13.94
N PHE A 6 -15.86 25.40 12.85
CA PHE A 6 -15.45 24.29 11.99
C PHE A 6 -14.06 24.51 11.37
N LYS A 7 -13.80 25.71 10.83
CA LYS A 7 -12.46 26.09 10.32
C LYS A 7 -11.38 25.91 11.38
N ASN A 8 -11.64 26.35 12.62
CA ASN A 8 -10.70 26.19 13.72
C ASN A 8 -10.46 24.71 14.09
N GLN A 9 -11.48 23.85 14.00
CA GLN A 9 -11.32 22.42 14.23
C GLN A 9 -10.46 21.77 13.13
N ILE A 10 -10.68 22.12 11.86
CA ILE A 10 -9.88 21.63 10.72
C ILE A 10 -8.42 22.09 10.82
N LEU A 11 -8.18 23.36 11.15
CA LEU A 11 -6.82 23.89 11.37
C LEU A 11 -6.11 23.19 12.54
N LYS A 12 -6.82 22.86 13.62
CA LYS A 12 -6.26 22.08 14.72
C LYS A 12 -5.88 20.66 14.29
N LEU A 13 -6.69 20.02 13.44
CA LEU A 13 -6.35 18.71 12.87
C LEU A 13 -5.09 18.83 12.00
N LYS A 14 -5.03 19.79 11.08
CA LYS A 14 -3.85 20.05 10.24
C LYS A 14 -2.57 20.23 11.07
N ASN A 15 -2.64 21.03 12.14
CA ASN A 15 -1.50 21.25 13.03
C ASN A 15 -1.06 19.98 13.76
N ASP A 16 -2.00 19.12 14.17
CA ASP A 16 -1.66 17.84 14.79
C ASP A 16 -0.99 16.89 13.80
N ILE A 17 -1.44 16.87 12.53
CA ILE A 17 -0.79 16.12 11.42
C ILE A 17 0.66 16.57 11.25
N THR A 18 0.90 17.88 11.10
CA THR A 18 2.26 18.41 10.94
C THR A 18 3.17 18.05 12.12
N LYS A 19 2.64 18.06 13.34
CA LYS A 19 3.41 17.68 14.54
C LYS A 19 3.75 16.19 14.58
N ILE A 20 2.81 15.31 14.23
CA ILE A 20 3.06 13.87 14.27
C ILE A 20 4.04 13.46 13.16
N GLU A 21 3.95 14.06 11.97
CA GLU A 21 4.93 13.88 10.89
C GLU A 21 6.32 14.31 11.33
N ALA A 22 6.46 15.50 11.94
CA ALA A 22 7.74 15.99 12.43
C ALA A 22 8.37 15.03 13.48
N ILE A 23 7.55 14.44 14.36
CA ILE A 23 8.02 13.45 15.34
C ILE A 23 8.49 12.16 14.63
N MET A 24 7.75 11.69 13.63
CA MET A 24 8.12 10.50 12.86
C MET A 24 9.39 10.74 12.01
N GLU A 25 9.54 11.93 11.42
CA GLU A 25 10.73 12.35 10.67
C GLU A 25 11.96 12.49 11.58
N ASP A 26 11.79 13.00 12.80
CA ASP A 26 12.87 13.13 13.78
C ASP A 26 13.41 11.76 14.22
N VAL A 27 12.50 10.84 14.63
CA VAL A 27 12.87 9.43 14.86
C VAL A 27 13.50 8.86 13.60
N SER A 28 13.06 9.33 12.43
CA SER A 28 13.59 8.83 11.18
C SER A 28 15.03 9.21 10.87
N THR A 29 15.47 10.33 11.45
CA THR A 29 16.80 10.90 11.30
C THR A 29 17.73 10.41 12.42
N ASN A 30 17.22 10.37 13.65
CA ASN A 30 18.02 10.18 14.87
C ASN A 30 17.94 8.75 15.44
N GLY A 31 17.09 7.88 14.89
CA GLY A 31 16.98 6.47 15.27
C GLY A 31 16.39 6.26 16.68
N SER A 32 16.75 5.14 17.32
CA SER A 32 16.08 4.68 18.54
C SER A 32 16.35 5.52 19.79
N HIS A 33 17.38 6.36 19.77
CA HIS A 33 17.83 7.14 20.92
C HIS A 33 16.77 8.15 21.41
N ASN A 34 15.88 8.60 20.51
CA ASN A 34 14.85 9.60 20.84
C ASN A 34 13.44 9.00 20.98
N ILE A 35 13.27 7.69 20.77
CA ILE A 35 11.93 7.08 20.76
C ILE A 35 11.28 7.17 22.14
N GLN A 36 12.03 6.88 23.21
CA GLN A 36 11.46 6.78 24.55
C GLN A 36 10.89 8.12 25.04
N ASP A 37 11.51 9.23 24.65
CA ASP A 37 11.09 10.59 25.01
C ASP A 37 10.00 11.15 24.09
N CYS A 38 9.95 10.68 22.84
CA CYS A 38 8.99 11.15 21.85
C CYS A 38 7.71 10.29 21.78
N ASP A 39 7.76 9.02 22.20
CA ASP A 39 6.65 8.06 22.05
C ASP A 39 5.37 8.51 22.77
N GLU A 40 5.50 9.07 23.97
CA GLU A 40 4.36 9.62 24.72
C GLU A 40 3.75 10.85 24.04
N LYS A 41 4.57 11.67 23.37
CA LYS A 41 4.08 12.82 22.59
C LYS A 41 3.35 12.33 21.34
N TYR A 42 3.93 11.35 20.65
CA TYR A 42 3.34 10.71 19.49
C TYR A 42 1.96 10.13 19.82
N LYS A 43 1.85 9.27 20.83
CA LYS A 43 0.59 8.64 21.25
C LYS A 43 -0.49 9.67 21.56
N LYS A 44 -0.14 10.75 22.26
CA LYS A 44 -1.08 11.85 22.57
C LYS A 44 -1.61 12.52 21.31
N ILE A 45 -0.74 12.80 20.34
CA ILE A 45 -1.13 13.44 19.08
C ILE A 45 -1.93 12.46 18.20
N HIS A 46 -1.49 11.20 18.10
CA HIS A 46 -2.19 10.15 17.36
C HIS A 46 -3.62 9.95 17.87
N PHE A 47 -3.79 9.84 19.20
CA PHE A 47 -5.11 9.79 19.82
C PHE A 47 -5.94 11.06 19.55
N SER A 48 -5.30 12.24 19.61
CA SER A 48 -5.93 13.53 19.31
C SER A 48 -6.42 13.63 17.85
N ILE A 49 -5.69 13.07 16.90
CA ILE A 49 -6.06 12.98 15.48
C ILE A 49 -7.26 12.05 15.32
N ASN A 50 -7.18 10.82 15.84
CA ASN A 50 -8.27 9.83 15.77
C ASN A 50 -9.58 10.36 16.35
N LYS A 51 -9.52 11.04 17.50
CA LYS A 51 -10.69 11.66 18.10
C LYS A 51 -11.32 12.75 17.21
N LYS A 52 -10.50 13.55 16.52
CA LYS A 52 -11.00 14.59 15.61
C LYS A 52 -11.63 13.99 14.37
N ILE A 53 -10.99 12.99 13.75
CA ILE A 53 -11.53 12.27 12.59
C ILE A 53 -12.90 11.70 12.92
N HIS A 54 -13.01 11.00 14.06
CA HIS A 54 -14.29 10.44 14.50
C HIS A 54 -15.38 11.51 14.72
N ASN A 55 -15.01 12.70 15.19
CA ASN A 55 -15.95 13.81 15.32
C ASN A 55 -16.38 14.38 13.96
N PHE A 56 -15.47 14.46 12.99
CA PHE A 56 -15.78 14.89 11.63
C PHE A 56 -16.67 13.88 10.90
N GLU A 57 -16.43 12.58 11.09
CA GLU A 57 -17.28 11.52 10.53
C GLU A 57 -18.73 11.61 11.02
N LYS A 58 -18.94 11.93 12.31
CA LYS A 58 -20.28 12.21 12.87
C LYS A 58 -20.96 13.42 12.24
N GLN A 59 -20.18 14.34 11.68
CA GLN A 59 -20.66 15.52 10.95
C GLN A 59 -20.79 15.25 9.44
N GLY A 60 -20.56 14.01 8.98
CA GLY A 60 -20.63 13.61 7.58
C GLY A 60 -19.31 13.74 6.81
N LEU A 61 -18.25 14.28 7.41
CA LEU A 61 -16.94 14.43 6.77
C LEU A 61 -16.06 13.20 7.03
N LYS A 62 -15.96 12.31 6.03
CA LYS A 62 -15.01 11.19 6.05
C LYS A 62 -13.61 11.64 5.67
N LEU A 63 -12.62 11.35 6.52
CA LEU A 63 -11.20 11.65 6.28
C LEU A 63 -10.41 10.35 6.27
N LEU A 64 -9.70 10.05 5.19
CA LEU A 64 -8.89 8.84 5.09
C LEU A 64 -7.68 8.94 6.01
N HIS A 65 -7.55 8.02 6.97
CA HIS A 65 -6.43 7.96 7.91
C HIS A 65 -5.70 6.62 7.78
N LEU A 66 -4.46 6.67 7.28
CA LEU A 66 -3.69 5.47 6.96
C LEU A 66 -2.65 5.11 8.01
N ASN A 67 -2.38 6.00 8.99
CA ASN A 67 -1.39 5.71 10.03
C ASN A 67 -1.96 4.76 11.10
N SER A 68 -1.66 3.48 10.95
CA SER A 68 -2.04 2.41 11.89
C SER A 68 -1.09 2.24 13.07
N HIS A 69 0.10 2.85 13.05
CA HIS A 69 1.12 2.70 14.09
C HIS A 69 0.64 3.27 15.41
N GLN A 70 0.45 2.41 16.41
CA GLN A 70 -0.08 2.84 17.72
C GLN A 70 0.98 3.50 18.61
N SER A 71 2.25 3.39 18.22
CA SER A 71 3.39 3.96 18.94
C SER A 71 4.55 4.23 17.99
N LEU A 72 5.49 5.09 18.39
CA LEU A 72 6.76 5.26 17.68
C LEU A 72 7.61 4.00 17.70
N LYS A 73 7.47 3.14 18.73
CA LYS A 73 8.17 1.87 18.78
C LYS A 73 7.66 0.89 17.71
N ASP A 74 6.36 0.88 17.47
CA ASP A 74 5.70 0.11 16.41
C ASP A 74 6.18 0.58 15.04
N PHE A 75 6.09 1.89 14.79
CA PHE A 75 6.66 2.52 13.61
C PHE A 75 8.16 2.22 13.42
N TYR A 76 8.95 2.31 14.51
CA TYR A 76 10.38 2.00 14.47
C TYR A 76 10.69 0.51 14.23
N SER A 77 9.76 -0.39 14.54
CA SER A 77 9.94 -1.80 14.23
C SER A 77 9.65 -2.04 12.75
N TYR A 78 8.59 -1.42 12.23
CA TYR A 78 8.23 -1.49 10.82
C TYR A 78 9.31 -0.89 9.89
N TRP A 79 9.68 0.37 10.10
CA TRP A 79 10.59 1.08 9.20
C TRP A 79 12.01 0.47 9.16
N LYS A 80 12.43 -0.21 10.22
CA LYS A 80 13.80 -0.74 10.39
C LYS A 80 14.00 -1.94 9.49
N ILE A 81 12.91 -2.66 9.25
CA ILE A 81 12.83 -3.83 8.39
C ILE A 81 12.51 -3.36 6.97
N ASN A 82 11.48 -2.52 6.79
CA ASN A 82 10.88 -2.28 5.48
C ASN A 82 11.36 -1.01 4.75
N LEU A 83 12.06 -0.09 5.43
CA LEU A 83 12.37 1.25 4.90
C LEU A 83 13.86 1.58 5.16
N PRO A 84 14.80 1.01 4.38
CA PRO A 84 16.23 1.09 4.68
C PRO A 84 16.82 2.49 4.54
N THR A 85 16.27 3.32 3.64
CA THR A 85 16.81 4.66 3.34
C THR A 85 15.99 5.77 3.98
N TYR A 86 16.63 6.87 4.39
CA TYR A 86 15.94 8.07 4.89
C TYR A 86 14.85 8.57 3.93
N GLN A 87 15.12 8.52 2.62
CA GLN A 87 14.17 8.90 1.59
C GLN A 87 12.91 8.02 1.61
N SER A 88 13.05 6.68 1.63
CA SER A 88 11.91 5.76 1.70
C SER A 88 11.05 5.97 2.95
N ARG A 89 11.68 6.31 4.08
CA ARG A 89 11.01 6.61 5.35
C ARG A 89 10.18 7.88 5.28
N ARG A 90 10.75 8.93 4.69
CA ARG A 90 10.07 10.21 4.44
C ARG A 90 8.89 10.06 3.50
N GLU A 91 9.06 9.32 2.42
CA GLU A 91 7.99 9.04 1.46
C GLU A 91 6.85 8.24 2.09
N TYR A 92 7.19 7.23 2.89
CA TYR A 92 6.21 6.48 3.67
C TYR A 92 5.43 7.38 4.64
N ILE A 93 6.11 8.18 5.48
CA ILE A 93 5.44 9.11 6.41
C ILE A 93 4.46 10.02 5.68
N ARG A 94 4.89 10.64 4.57
CA ARG A 94 4.02 11.48 3.73
C ARG A 94 2.82 10.72 3.20
N SER A 95 3.02 9.48 2.75
CA SER A 95 1.92 8.65 2.22
C SER A 95 0.81 8.41 3.26
N LEU A 96 1.13 8.41 4.56
CA LEU A 96 0.15 8.17 5.62
C LEU A 96 -0.84 9.32 5.82
N TYR A 97 -0.45 10.56 5.48
CA TYR A 97 -1.20 11.78 5.78
C TYR A 97 -1.60 12.60 4.55
N ASN A 98 -0.88 12.50 3.43
CA ASN A 98 -1.13 13.28 2.22
C ASN A 98 -2.60 13.23 1.73
N PRO A 99 -3.30 12.07 1.69
CA PRO A 99 -4.72 12.04 1.31
C PRO A 99 -5.60 12.91 2.21
N MET A 100 -5.33 12.91 3.51
CA MET A 100 -6.06 13.71 4.50
C MET A 100 -5.71 15.19 4.36
N GLU A 101 -4.44 15.52 4.17
CA GLU A 101 -3.97 16.89 4.00
C GLU A 101 -4.54 17.55 2.75
N GLN A 102 -4.59 16.85 1.62
CA GLN A 102 -5.21 17.35 0.39
C GLN A 102 -6.68 17.69 0.62
N LYS A 103 -7.43 16.80 1.27
CA LYS A 103 -8.85 17.01 1.59
C LYS A 103 -9.03 18.20 2.54
N ILE A 104 -8.21 18.30 3.58
CA ILE A 104 -8.20 19.44 4.52
C ILE A 104 -7.92 20.75 3.80
N ASN A 105 -6.92 20.78 2.91
CA ASN A 105 -6.55 22.01 2.18
C ASN A 105 -7.67 22.45 1.23
N LYS A 106 -8.31 21.52 0.52
CA LYS A 106 -9.49 21.81 -0.31
C LYS A 106 -10.61 22.43 0.52
N ILE A 107 -10.95 21.83 1.67
CA ILE A 107 -11.97 22.35 2.59
C ILE A 107 -11.63 23.76 3.09
N LEU A 108 -10.35 24.01 3.42
CA LEU A 108 -9.93 25.34 3.89
C LEU A 108 -10.05 26.41 2.80
N ILE A 109 -9.73 26.08 1.55
CA ILE A 109 -9.90 26.98 0.40
C ILE A 109 -11.38 27.33 0.23
N GLU A 110 -12.27 26.33 0.21
CA GLU A 110 -13.72 26.56 0.07
C GLU A 110 -14.31 27.33 1.26
N ILE A 111 -13.77 27.13 2.46
CA ILE A 111 -14.15 27.94 3.63
C ILE A 111 -13.77 29.42 3.42
N ASP A 112 -12.64 29.69 2.76
CA ASP A 112 -12.07 31.03 2.61
C ASP A 112 -12.55 31.78 1.36
N ASP A 113 -13.02 31.08 0.33
CA ASP A 113 -13.57 31.65 -0.92
C ASP A 113 -15.04 32.14 -0.81
N ASP A 114 -15.71 31.85 0.29
CA ASP A 114 -17.16 31.98 0.43
C ASP A 114 -17.59 33.40 0.90
N ASP A 115 -17.90 34.27 -0.07
CA ASP A 115 -18.54 35.57 0.15
C ASP A 115 -20.09 35.46 0.25
N TYR A 116 -20.70 34.29 -0.02
CA TYR A 116 -22.15 34.08 0.13
C TYR A 116 -22.53 32.62 0.46
N GLY A 117 -23.00 32.40 1.70
CA GLY A 117 -23.94 31.31 2.02
C GLY A 117 -23.33 29.98 2.47
N THR A 118 -23.88 29.43 3.55
CA THR A 118 -23.67 28.08 4.12
C THR A 118 -22.98 27.04 3.21
N ILE A 119 -21.80 26.58 3.63
CA ILE A 119 -21.14 25.38 3.11
C ILE A 119 -22.11 24.19 3.22
N ASP A 120 -22.59 23.69 2.08
CA ASP A 120 -23.26 22.40 2.02
C ASP A 120 -22.21 21.28 2.01
N LEU A 121 -21.95 20.71 3.19
CA LEU A 121 -21.02 19.60 3.37
C LEU A 121 -21.40 18.35 2.54
N LYS A 122 -22.61 18.28 1.96
CA LYS A 122 -23.01 17.22 1.03
C LYS A 122 -22.50 17.42 -0.40
N GLU A 123 -22.30 18.65 -0.86
CA GLU A 123 -21.73 18.92 -2.20
C GLU A 123 -20.20 18.71 -2.24
N LEU A 124 -19.58 18.61 -1.06
CA LEU A 124 -18.19 18.21 -0.86
C LEU A 124 -17.95 16.70 -0.97
N GLU A 125 -18.98 15.92 -1.31
CA GLU A 125 -18.82 14.55 -1.83
C GLU A 125 -18.08 14.60 -3.16
N ILE A 126 -16.74 14.56 -3.10
CA ILE A 126 -15.99 13.84 -4.13
C ILE A 126 -16.51 12.42 -4.05
N ASP A 127 -17.41 12.08 -4.97
CA ASP A 127 -17.83 10.73 -5.37
C ASP A 127 -17.36 9.66 -4.37
N ASN A 128 -18.07 9.57 -3.24
CA ASN A 128 -17.72 8.71 -2.10
C ASN A 128 -17.97 7.22 -2.39
N ASP A 129 -18.18 6.86 -3.66
CA ASP A 129 -18.30 5.47 -4.10
C ASP A 129 -16.95 4.72 -4.08
N LYS A 130 -15.82 5.44 -3.90
CA LYS A 130 -14.49 4.83 -3.74
C LYS A 130 -14.25 4.12 -2.40
N GLY A 131 -15.16 4.26 -1.45
CA GLY A 131 -15.08 3.60 -0.13
C GLY A 131 -15.77 2.24 -0.06
N LYS A 132 -16.52 1.85 -1.10
CA LYS A 132 -16.86 0.46 -1.29
C LYS A 132 -15.83 -0.12 -2.26
N PHE A 133 -15.25 -1.27 -1.90
CA PHE A 133 -14.78 -2.20 -2.92
C PHE A 133 -16.02 -2.72 -3.68
N GLU A 134 -16.68 -1.86 -4.46
CA GLU A 134 -17.64 -2.33 -5.44
C GLU A 134 -16.81 -3.04 -6.49
N LEU A 135 -16.99 -4.36 -6.56
CA LEU A 135 -16.74 -5.10 -7.79
C LEU A 135 -17.52 -4.38 -8.88
N LYS A 136 -16.87 -3.46 -9.60
CA LYS A 136 -17.44 -2.88 -10.82
C LYS A 136 -17.59 -4.04 -11.78
N LYS A 137 -18.80 -4.58 -11.78
CA LYS A 137 -19.20 -5.80 -12.48
C LYS A 137 -19.23 -5.60 -13.99
N ASP A 138 -19.13 -4.35 -14.42
CA ASP A 138 -19.17 -3.93 -15.81
C ASP A 138 -17.73 -3.70 -16.30
N GLU A 139 -17.22 -4.73 -16.97
CA GLU A 139 -16.14 -4.71 -17.98
C GLU A 139 -14.89 -3.88 -17.63
N LEU A 140 -14.06 -4.39 -16.71
CA LEU A 140 -12.64 -4.02 -16.70
C LEU A 140 -11.86 -5.07 -17.48
N GLU A 141 -11.42 -4.67 -18.67
CA GLU A 141 -10.66 -5.48 -19.62
C GLU A 141 -9.39 -6.02 -18.94
N ILE A 142 -9.23 -7.35 -18.94
CA ILE A 142 -7.98 -7.99 -18.55
C ILE A 142 -6.92 -7.50 -19.55
N ASP A 143 -5.82 -6.97 -19.04
CA ASP A 143 -4.66 -6.72 -19.87
C ASP A 143 -3.97 -8.07 -20.10
N GLU A 144 -4.25 -8.67 -21.25
CA GLU A 144 -3.70 -9.98 -21.68
C GLU A 144 -2.17 -10.03 -21.68
N LYS A 145 -1.50 -8.88 -21.62
CA LYS A 145 -0.04 -8.82 -21.54
C LYS A 145 0.46 -8.53 -20.14
N LEU A 146 -0.37 -8.23 -19.15
CA LEU A 146 0.12 -7.83 -17.83
C LEU A 146 0.44 -9.04 -16.95
N CYS A 147 1.70 -9.16 -16.56
CA CYS A 147 2.16 -9.99 -15.45
C CYS A 147 2.42 -9.10 -14.23
N PHE A 148 1.65 -9.27 -13.16
CA PHE A 148 1.81 -8.48 -11.94
C PHE A 148 2.48 -9.28 -10.82
N VAL A 149 3.60 -8.77 -10.30
CA VAL A 149 4.42 -9.45 -9.30
C VAL A 149 4.18 -8.84 -7.92
N LEU A 150 3.62 -9.66 -7.03
CA LEU A 150 3.43 -9.38 -5.60
C LEU A 150 4.70 -9.81 -4.86
N MET A 151 5.45 -8.87 -4.32
CA MET A 151 6.79 -9.15 -3.78
C MET A 151 7.20 -8.10 -2.75
N PRO A 152 8.00 -8.46 -1.73
CA PRO A 152 8.59 -7.48 -0.82
C PRO A 152 9.53 -6.51 -1.57
N PHE A 153 9.57 -5.25 -1.14
CA PHE A 153 10.39 -4.21 -1.79
C PHE A 153 11.87 -4.23 -1.40
N ASP A 154 12.30 -5.15 -0.53
CA ASP A 154 13.70 -5.24 -0.11
C ASP A 154 14.64 -5.53 -1.30
N GLU A 155 15.79 -4.86 -1.34
CA GLU A 155 16.76 -4.96 -2.45
C GLU A 155 17.23 -6.41 -2.71
N LYS A 156 17.21 -7.26 -1.69
CA LYS A 156 17.55 -8.69 -1.81
C LYS A 156 16.65 -9.45 -2.79
N PHE A 157 15.43 -8.97 -3.04
CA PHE A 157 14.50 -9.55 -4.00
C PHE A 157 14.65 -8.99 -5.42
N ASN A 158 15.48 -7.97 -5.64
CA ASN A 158 15.67 -7.40 -6.99
C ASN A 158 16.26 -8.44 -7.96
N SER A 159 17.18 -9.29 -7.50
CA SER A 159 17.74 -10.33 -8.35
C SER A 159 16.66 -11.29 -8.83
N ILE A 160 15.80 -11.77 -7.93
CA ILE A 160 14.75 -12.72 -8.29
C ILE A 160 13.65 -12.05 -9.13
N TYR A 161 13.35 -10.78 -8.84
CA TYR A 161 12.44 -10.00 -9.66
C TYR A 161 12.92 -9.87 -11.11
N ASN A 162 14.20 -9.55 -11.31
CA ASN A 162 14.78 -9.47 -12.65
C ASN A 162 14.73 -10.83 -13.35
N THR A 163 14.99 -11.93 -12.65
CA THR A 163 14.82 -13.28 -13.20
C THR A 163 13.38 -13.52 -13.65
N ILE A 164 12.38 -13.21 -12.82
CA ILE A 164 10.96 -13.35 -13.17
C ILE A 164 10.63 -12.48 -14.39
N LYS A 165 11.08 -11.22 -14.40
CA LYS A 165 10.90 -10.27 -15.49
C LYS A 165 11.47 -10.79 -16.81
N GLU A 166 12.73 -11.23 -16.81
CA GLU A 166 13.36 -11.84 -17.97
C GLU A 166 12.60 -13.06 -18.50
N ILE A 167 11.99 -13.85 -17.61
CA ILE A 167 11.20 -15.04 -17.99
C ILE A 167 9.88 -14.64 -18.64
N VAL A 168 9.12 -13.72 -18.04
CA VAL A 168 7.77 -13.38 -18.50
C VAL A 168 7.79 -12.43 -19.71
N GLU A 169 8.83 -11.62 -19.84
CA GLU A 169 9.03 -10.71 -20.99
C GLU A 169 9.76 -11.39 -22.16
N ASP A 170 10.19 -12.66 -22.01
CA ASP A 170 10.75 -13.49 -23.08
C ASP A 170 9.77 -13.62 -24.26
N ASP A 171 10.29 -13.73 -25.49
CA ASP A 171 9.51 -13.85 -26.73
C ASP A 171 8.45 -14.98 -26.68
N GLU A 172 8.69 -16.01 -25.87
CA GLU A 172 7.76 -17.11 -25.64
C GLU A 172 6.43 -16.67 -25.00
N PHE A 173 6.47 -15.74 -24.04
CA PHE A 173 5.28 -15.31 -23.28
C PHE A 173 4.84 -13.89 -23.62
N ALA A 174 5.79 -13.02 -24.01
CA ALA A 174 5.57 -11.65 -24.46
C ALA A 174 4.66 -10.82 -23.52
N LEU A 175 4.77 -11.05 -22.22
CA LEU A 175 4.09 -10.29 -21.18
C LEU A 175 4.91 -9.04 -20.81
N ASN A 176 4.28 -8.12 -20.10
CA ASN A 176 4.87 -6.94 -19.48
C ASN A 176 4.92 -7.20 -17.98
N CYS A 177 6.14 -7.31 -17.43
CA CYS A 177 6.30 -7.52 -16.01
C CYS A 177 6.16 -6.20 -15.27
N LYS A 178 5.33 -6.19 -14.21
CA LYS A 178 5.21 -5.05 -13.30
C LYS A 178 5.28 -5.54 -11.87
N ARG A 179 6.23 -5.02 -11.10
CA ARG A 179 6.20 -5.03 -9.64
C ARG A 179 5.55 -3.75 -9.16
N ALA A 180 4.90 -3.82 -8.00
CA ALA A 180 4.19 -2.68 -7.44
C ALA A 180 5.08 -1.41 -7.39
N ASP A 181 6.32 -1.47 -6.89
CA ASP A 181 7.25 -0.33 -6.84
C ASP A 181 7.63 0.30 -8.20
N GLU A 182 7.68 -0.45 -9.31
CA GLU A 182 8.00 0.08 -10.65
C GLU A 182 6.88 0.96 -11.24
N ILE A 183 5.68 0.85 -10.70
CA ILE A 183 4.52 1.64 -11.12
C ILE A 183 4.54 3.02 -10.44
N PHE A 184 5.28 3.19 -9.36
CA PHE A 184 5.07 4.30 -8.44
C PHE A 184 6.03 5.48 -8.64
N THR A 185 5.44 6.58 -9.12
CA THR A 185 5.73 7.93 -8.62
C THR A 185 4.72 8.27 -7.53
N ILE A 186 5.16 8.24 -6.26
CA ILE A 186 4.52 8.86 -5.09
C ILE A 186 3.13 8.30 -4.69
N GLY A 187 3.09 7.56 -3.57
CA GLY A 187 1.88 7.27 -2.81
C GLY A 187 1.10 6.06 -3.32
N VAL A 188 1.42 4.87 -2.82
CA VAL A 188 0.65 3.66 -3.08
C VAL A 188 -0.74 3.81 -2.46
N ILE A 189 -1.75 4.01 -3.30
CA ILE A 189 -3.14 3.87 -2.87
C ILE A 189 -3.50 2.40 -3.08
N ILE A 190 -4.09 1.75 -2.08
CA ILE A 190 -4.53 0.36 -2.19
C ILE A 190 -5.46 0.12 -3.40
N GLU A 191 -6.14 1.17 -3.86
CA GLU A 191 -6.90 1.22 -5.12
C GLU A 191 -6.04 0.87 -6.34
N ASP A 192 -4.79 1.33 -6.41
CA ASP A 192 -3.90 1.05 -7.54
C ASP A 192 -3.50 -0.42 -7.56
N ILE A 193 -3.04 -0.95 -6.42
CA ILE A 193 -2.71 -2.38 -6.29
C ILE A 193 -3.93 -3.24 -6.66
N TRP A 194 -5.11 -2.88 -6.16
CA TRP A 194 -6.37 -3.53 -6.50
C TRP A 194 -6.62 -3.51 -8.02
N ASN A 195 -6.44 -2.36 -8.68
CA ASN A 195 -6.61 -2.23 -10.13
C ASN A 195 -5.60 -3.08 -10.91
N TYR A 196 -4.33 -3.15 -10.48
CA TYR A 196 -3.31 -3.97 -11.13
C TYR A 196 -3.59 -5.46 -10.95
N ILE A 197 -3.96 -5.89 -9.74
CA ILE A 197 -4.39 -7.27 -9.47
C ILE A 197 -5.58 -7.62 -10.37
N GLN A 198 -6.56 -6.74 -10.48
CA GLN A 198 -7.76 -6.96 -11.27
C GLN A 198 -7.46 -7.05 -12.77
N LYS A 199 -6.57 -6.20 -13.30
CA LYS A 199 -6.21 -6.18 -14.73
C LYS A 199 -5.22 -7.25 -15.14
N ALA A 200 -4.39 -7.75 -14.22
CA ALA A 200 -3.34 -8.71 -14.54
C ALA A 200 -3.90 -9.97 -15.19
N ARG A 201 -3.31 -10.40 -16.31
CA ARG A 201 -3.58 -11.70 -16.91
C ARG A 201 -3.06 -12.83 -16.04
N ILE A 202 -1.92 -12.60 -15.40
CA ILE A 202 -1.26 -13.55 -14.51
C ILE A 202 -0.61 -12.81 -13.35
N LEU A 203 -0.63 -13.44 -12.18
CA LEU A 203 0.06 -12.94 -11.00
C LEU A 203 1.16 -13.90 -10.56
N VAL A 204 2.25 -13.35 -10.04
CA VAL A 204 3.31 -14.11 -9.36
C VAL A 204 3.45 -13.55 -7.95
N ALA A 205 3.37 -14.39 -6.92
CA ALA A 205 3.50 -13.99 -5.52
C ALA A 205 4.73 -14.61 -4.86
N GLU A 206 5.63 -13.77 -4.38
CA GLU A 206 6.86 -14.15 -3.67
C GLU A 206 6.59 -14.17 -2.16
N LEU A 207 6.57 -15.37 -1.57
CA LEU A 207 6.11 -15.60 -0.20
C LEU A 207 7.23 -15.78 0.83
N THR A 208 8.50 -15.67 0.40
CA THR A 208 9.65 -15.81 1.30
C THR A 208 9.56 -14.83 2.48
N GLU A 209 9.96 -15.30 3.66
CA GLU A 209 9.96 -14.53 4.92
C GLU A 209 8.59 -14.04 5.40
N LYS A 210 7.49 -14.56 4.83
CA LYS A 210 6.12 -14.33 5.31
C LYS A 210 5.71 -12.86 5.31
N ASN A 211 6.02 -12.13 4.24
CA ASN A 211 5.69 -10.71 4.17
C ASN A 211 4.16 -10.47 4.26
N PRO A 212 3.67 -9.72 5.26
CA PRO A 212 2.23 -9.55 5.48
C PRO A 212 1.53 -8.77 4.37
N ASN A 213 2.24 -7.88 3.67
CA ASN A 213 1.66 -7.12 2.57
C ASN A 213 1.41 -8.04 1.37
N VAL A 214 2.35 -8.91 1.03
CA VAL A 214 2.18 -9.88 -0.07
C VAL A 214 1.02 -10.83 0.23
N PHE A 215 0.86 -11.29 1.47
CA PHE A 215 -0.31 -12.10 1.84
C PHE A 215 -1.63 -11.34 1.76
N TYR A 216 -1.63 -10.05 2.11
CA TYR A 216 -2.82 -9.22 1.95
C TYR A 216 -3.21 -9.11 0.47
N GLU A 217 -2.26 -8.80 -0.41
CA GLU A 217 -2.45 -8.70 -1.86
C GLU A 217 -2.88 -10.04 -2.47
N LEU A 218 -2.27 -11.14 -2.04
CA LEU A 218 -2.65 -12.50 -2.43
C LEU A 218 -4.10 -12.81 -2.02
N GLY A 219 -4.50 -12.40 -0.81
CA GLY A 219 -5.87 -12.51 -0.34
C GLY A 219 -6.86 -11.73 -1.24
N LEU A 220 -6.48 -10.53 -1.69
CA LEU A 220 -7.29 -9.76 -2.64
C LEU A 220 -7.39 -10.47 -4.00
N ALA A 221 -6.27 -11.00 -4.51
CA ALA A 221 -6.25 -11.76 -5.77
C ALA A 221 -7.13 -13.02 -5.71
N HIS A 222 -7.06 -13.77 -4.60
CA HIS A 222 -7.92 -14.93 -4.36
C HIS A 222 -9.40 -14.54 -4.25
N ALA A 223 -9.72 -13.43 -3.57
CA ALA A 223 -11.10 -12.94 -3.48
C ALA A 223 -11.69 -12.57 -4.86
N MET A 224 -10.84 -12.21 -5.82
CA MET A 224 -11.20 -11.96 -7.22
C MET A 224 -11.14 -13.20 -8.12
N ASN A 225 -10.85 -14.38 -7.56
CA ASN A 225 -10.66 -15.63 -8.31
C ASN A 225 -9.58 -15.49 -9.42
N LYS A 226 -8.49 -14.78 -9.13
CA LYS A 226 -7.35 -14.65 -10.02
C LYS A 226 -6.38 -15.82 -9.81
N GLU A 227 -5.84 -16.33 -10.90
CA GLU A 227 -4.76 -17.32 -10.87
C GLU A 227 -3.45 -16.66 -10.44
N VAL A 228 -2.80 -17.25 -9.44
CA VAL A 228 -1.54 -16.73 -8.89
C VAL A 228 -0.51 -17.86 -8.83
N ILE A 229 0.65 -17.65 -9.45
CA ILE A 229 1.80 -18.53 -9.30
C ILE A 229 2.49 -18.16 -7.99
N LEU A 230 2.50 -19.09 -7.04
CA LEU A 230 3.17 -18.90 -5.76
C LEU A 230 4.64 -19.35 -5.88
N ILE A 231 5.56 -18.54 -5.37
CA ILE A 231 6.98 -18.90 -5.26
C ILE A 231 7.49 -18.64 -3.84
N THR A 232 8.48 -19.41 -3.40
CA THR A 232 9.10 -19.24 -2.08
C THR A 232 10.51 -19.82 -2.04
N GLN A 233 11.37 -19.28 -1.18
CA GLN A 233 12.67 -19.91 -0.85
C GLN A 233 12.56 -20.98 0.23
N ASN A 234 11.50 -20.94 1.04
CA ASN A 234 11.29 -21.88 2.13
C ASN A 234 9.83 -22.31 2.20
N VAL A 235 9.60 -23.63 2.23
CA VAL A 235 8.26 -24.22 2.36
C VAL A 235 7.60 -23.80 3.68
N ASP A 236 8.39 -23.60 4.74
CA ASP A 236 7.88 -23.16 6.05
C ASP A 236 7.31 -21.73 6.03
N ASP A 237 7.54 -20.98 4.96
CA ASP A 237 6.96 -19.66 4.74
C ASP A 237 5.52 -19.71 4.22
N ILE A 238 5.09 -20.86 3.71
CA ILE A 238 3.72 -21.08 3.23
C ILE A 238 2.79 -21.34 4.43
N PRO A 239 1.77 -20.51 4.68
CA PRO A 239 0.76 -20.77 5.69
C PRO A 239 -0.01 -22.07 5.39
N PHE A 240 -0.51 -22.73 6.44
CA PHE A 240 -1.27 -23.97 6.32
C PHE A 240 -2.43 -23.86 5.32
N ASP A 241 -3.13 -22.72 5.31
CA ASP A 241 -4.24 -22.46 4.39
C ASP A 241 -3.81 -22.43 2.91
N LEU A 242 -2.54 -22.15 2.59
CA LEU A 242 -2.01 -22.18 1.24
C LEU A 242 -1.30 -23.50 0.88
N GLY A 243 -1.15 -24.42 1.85
CA GLY A 243 -0.37 -25.65 1.66
C GLY A 243 -0.92 -26.62 0.62
N HIS A 244 -2.17 -26.43 0.20
CA HIS A 244 -2.81 -27.22 -0.87
C HIS A 244 -2.65 -26.60 -2.27
N HIS A 245 -2.20 -25.35 -2.35
CA HIS A 245 -1.87 -24.72 -3.62
C HIS A 245 -0.50 -25.20 -4.11
N ARG A 246 -0.31 -25.22 -5.44
CA ARG A 246 1.01 -25.44 -6.02
C ARG A 246 1.87 -24.19 -5.80
N TYR A 247 3.11 -24.40 -5.38
CA TYR A 247 4.12 -23.35 -5.27
C TYR A 247 5.45 -23.86 -5.80
N ILE A 248 6.26 -22.94 -6.32
CA ILE A 248 7.62 -23.23 -6.79
C ILE A 248 8.58 -22.88 -5.67
N VAL A 249 9.34 -23.88 -5.21
CA VAL A 249 10.44 -23.67 -4.27
C VAL A 249 11.70 -23.37 -5.05
N TYR A 250 12.39 -22.29 -4.71
CA TYR A 250 13.64 -21.91 -5.35
C TYR A 250 14.74 -21.61 -4.32
N GLU A 251 15.99 -21.59 -4.78
CA GLU A 251 17.12 -21.16 -3.97
C GLU A 251 17.68 -19.86 -4.54
N ASN A 252 18.10 -18.93 -3.68
CA ASN A 252 18.76 -17.70 -4.12
C ASN A 252 20.22 -17.95 -4.50
N SER A 253 20.42 -18.73 -5.56
CA SER A 253 21.71 -19.11 -6.14
C SER A 253 21.58 -19.16 -7.67
N ILE A 254 22.70 -19.25 -8.39
CA ILE A 254 22.69 -19.34 -9.86
C ILE A 254 21.94 -20.60 -10.33
N ASP A 255 22.22 -21.74 -9.70
CA ASP A 255 21.53 -23.01 -10.01
C ASP A 255 20.04 -22.97 -9.62
N GLY A 256 19.72 -22.31 -8.50
CA GLY A 256 18.35 -22.10 -8.07
C GLY A 256 17.55 -21.19 -9.01
N ALA A 257 18.18 -20.17 -9.59
CA ALA A 257 17.56 -19.30 -10.58
C ALA A 257 17.23 -20.03 -11.88
N GLU A 258 18.11 -20.91 -12.37
CA GLU A 258 17.83 -21.74 -13.56
C GLU A 258 16.69 -22.74 -13.30
N LYS A 259 16.63 -23.34 -12.11
CA LYS A 259 15.52 -24.22 -11.72
C LYS A 259 14.20 -23.47 -11.62
N LEU A 260 14.21 -22.27 -11.02
CA LEU A 260 13.04 -21.40 -10.98
C LEU A 260 12.59 -21.06 -12.39
N LYS A 261 13.53 -20.73 -13.28
CA LYS A 261 13.25 -20.41 -14.68
C LYS A 261 12.51 -21.54 -15.37
N GLU A 262 13.01 -22.76 -15.31
CA GLU A 262 12.34 -23.92 -15.90
C GLU A 262 10.96 -24.18 -15.29
N ALA A 263 10.85 -24.14 -13.96
CA ALA A 263 9.58 -24.36 -13.26
C ALA A 263 8.53 -23.28 -13.56
N LEU A 264 8.95 -22.02 -13.61
CA LEU A 264 8.08 -20.88 -13.91
C LEU A 264 7.64 -20.93 -15.37
N LYS A 265 8.55 -21.18 -16.33
CA LYS A 265 8.20 -21.35 -17.75
C LYS A 265 7.17 -22.47 -17.94
N ASN A 266 7.34 -23.60 -17.27
CA ASN A 266 6.37 -24.70 -17.36
C ASN A 266 5.00 -24.31 -16.78
N THR A 267 4.97 -23.61 -15.65
CA THR A 267 3.73 -23.15 -15.03
C THR A 267 3.02 -22.12 -15.91
N LEU A 268 3.76 -21.16 -16.49
CA LEU A 268 3.23 -20.17 -17.42
C LEU A 268 2.63 -20.84 -18.67
N ARG A 269 3.31 -21.83 -19.25
CA ARG A 269 2.79 -22.62 -20.38
C ARG A 269 1.49 -23.35 -20.05
N GLU A 270 1.30 -23.79 -18.81
CA GLU A 270 0.06 -24.42 -18.37
C GLU A 270 -1.07 -23.39 -18.20
N GLN A 271 -0.77 -22.23 -17.61
CA GLN A 271 -1.78 -21.21 -17.28
C GLN A 271 -2.17 -20.28 -18.45
N LEU A 272 -1.32 -20.16 -19.48
CA LEU A 272 -1.57 -19.31 -20.66
C LEU A 272 -2.08 -20.10 -21.88
N LYS A 273 -2.45 -21.38 -21.71
CA LYS A 273 -2.89 -22.28 -22.79
C LYS A 273 -4.36 -22.14 -23.21
N GLU A 274 -5.04 -21.09 -22.78
CA GLU A 274 -6.45 -20.76 -23.08
C GLU A 274 -6.54 -19.40 -23.75
#